data_AF-A0A2A4V6M5-F1
#
_entry.id   AF-A0A2A4V6M5-F1
#
_cell.length_a   1.000
_cell.length_b   1.000
_cell.length_c   1.000
_cell.angle_alpha   90.00
_cell.angle_beta   90.00
_cell.angle_gamma   90.00
#
_symmetry.space_group_name_H-M   'P 1'
#
loop_
_entity.id
_entity.type
_entity.pdbx_description
1 polymer ?
#
loop_
_entity_poly.entity_id
_entity_poly.type
_entity_poly.pdbx_seq_one_letter_code
_entity_poly.pdbx_strand_id
1 'polypeptide(L)'
;MKIVDVEQGTDEWQKARCGKFTASRVKAIMTKGRGNTPSAVRRNMIMLLALERLTGTVEDTFKSDAMQRGTEMEPEACDAYAFETEQTVQEVGMVIHADWEHVTCSPDRLVGADGLVEIKCPLPPNHMKYLTEGSHASEYKWQLQHQLFVTGRAWVDVVSYHPAFEGLELAIKRVFPDEEMQQELKAEIVKAEIDINAIIKSLETLKKQKAA
;
A
#
# COMPACT_ATOMS: atom_id res chain seq x y z
N MET A 1 -13.19 1.90 -10.30
CA MET A 1 -11.92 1.13 -10.19
C MET A 1 -11.84 0.08 -11.30
N LYS A 2 -10.63 -0.34 -11.69
CA LYS A 2 -10.41 -1.48 -12.62
C LYS A 2 -9.71 -2.60 -11.87
N ILE A 3 -10.28 -3.81 -11.86
CA ILE A 3 -9.65 -4.98 -11.24
C ILE A 3 -8.79 -5.70 -12.27
N VAL A 4 -7.57 -6.04 -11.88
CA VAL A 4 -6.67 -6.92 -12.61
C VAL A 4 -6.63 -8.24 -11.85
N ASP A 5 -7.09 -9.29 -12.52
CA ASP A 5 -7.15 -10.64 -11.98
C ASP A 5 -5.75 -11.28 -12.04
N VAL A 6 -4.96 -11.01 -11.00
CA VAL A 6 -3.61 -11.52 -10.80
C VAL A 6 -3.45 -11.91 -9.34
N GLU A 7 -3.03 -13.14 -9.07
CA GLU A 7 -2.87 -13.64 -7.71
C GLU A 7 -1.77 -12.86 -6.97
N GLN A 8 -2.06 -12.36 -5.76
CA GLN A 8 -1.09 -11.58 -5.00
C GLN A 8 0.14 -12.42 -4.62
N GLY A 9 1.31 -11.81 -4.66
CA GLY A 9 2.58 -12.49 -4.36
C GLY A 9 3.24 -13.20 -5.55
N THR A 10 2.53 -13.36 -6.67
CA THR A 10 3.10 -13.92 -7.92
C THR A 10 4.00 -12.92 -8.66
N ASP A 11 4.82 -13.42 -9.58
CA ASP A 11 5.67 -12.60 -10.45
C ASP A 11 4.83 -11.71 -11.38
N GLU A 12 3.69 -12.21 -11.87
CA GLU A 12 2.73 -11.46 -12.66
C GLU A 12 2.19 -10.26 -11.87
N TRP A 13 1.87 -10.47 -10.59
CA TRP A 13 1.43 -9.41 -9.69
C TRP A 13 2.52 -8.38 -9.44
N GLN A 14 3.76 -8.80 -9.20
CA GLN A 14 4.89 -7.87 -9.06
C GLN A 14 5.07 -7.04 -10.33
N LYS A 15 5.10 -7.69 -11.49
CA LYS A 15 5.22 -7.02 -12.80
C LYS A 15 4.09 -6.02 -13.04
N ALA A 16 2.86 -6.35 -12.65
CA ALA A 16 1.71 -5.47 -12.79
C ALA A 16 1.83 -4.19 -11.93
N ARG A 17 2.64 -4.22 -10.87
CA ARG A 17 2.91 -3.11 -9.93
C ARG A 17 4.17 -2.31 -10.26
N CYS A 18 4.98 -2.79 -11.20
CA CYS A 18 6.26 -2.20 -11.59
C CYS A 18 6.11 -0.72 -11.98
N GLY A 19 6.82 0.17 -11.28
CA GLY A 19 6.83 1.61 -11.54
C GLY A 19 5.55 2.36 -11.12
N LYS A 20 4.61 1.70 -10.41
CA LYS A 20 3.32 2.28 -10.01
C LYS A 20 3.33 2.72 -8.54
N PHE A 21 2.50 3.72 -8.23
CA PHE A 21 2.26 4.13 -6.85
C PHE A 21 1.29 3.16 -6.19
N THR A 22 1.83 2.26 -5.36
CA THR A 22 1.05 1.29 -4.60
C THR A 22 0.77 1.81 -3.18
N ALA A 23 -0.36 1.36 -2.60
CA ALA A 23 -0.78 1.79 -1.26
C ALA A 23 0.30 1.57 -0.18
N SER A 24 1.01 0.43 -0.21
CA SER A 24 2.06 0.13 0.78
C SER A 24 3.32 0.99 0.60
N ARG A 25 3.57 1.53 -0.60
CA ARG A 25 4.74 2.37 -0.90
C ARG A 25 4.46 3.87 -0.74
N VAL A 26 3.19 4.29 -0.75
CA VAL A 26 2.85 5.72 -0.79
C VAL A 26 3.25 6.48 0.48
N LYS A 27 3.36 5.81 1.63
CA LYS A 27 3.89 6.42 2.87
C LYS A 27 5.28 7.01 2.66
N ALA A 28 6.13 6.37 1.84
CA ALA A 28 7.46 6.88 1.51
C ALA A 28 7.38 8.18 0.68
N ILE A 29 6.43 8.27 -0.25
CA ILE A 29 6.15 9.49 -1.01
C ILE A 29 5.69 10.61 -0.07
N MET A 30 4.78 10.30 0.86
CA MET A 30 4.25 11.26 1.83
C MET A 30 5.24 11.67 2.93
N THR A 31 6.43 11.07 2.99
CA THR A 31 7.42 11.36 4.04
C THR A 31 8.07 12.72 3.79
N LYS A 32 7.72 13.71 4.63
CA LYS A 32 8.28 15.07 4.60
C LYS A 32 9.72 15.09 5.12
N GLY A 33 10.56 15.96 4.55
CA GLY A 33 11.91 16.21 5.03
C GLY A 33 11.98 17.39 5.99
N ARG A 34 13.16 17.99 6.14
CA ARG A 34 13.37 19.17 7.00
C ARG A 34 13.33 20.44 6.17
N GLY A 35 12.53 21.42 6.60
CA GLY A 35 12.32 22.66 5.85
C GLY A 35 11.78 22.37 4.44
N ASN A 36 12.41 22.97 3.42
CA ASN A 36 12.02 22.80 2.02
C ASN A 36 12.70 21.62 1.32
N THR A 37 13.51 20.83 2.03
CA THR A 37 14.24 19.71 1.43
C THR A 37 13.42 18.42 1.54
N PRO A 38 13.20 17.66 0.45
CA PRO A 38 12.56 16.36 0.50
C PRO A 38 13.27 15.38 1.46
N SER A 39 12.55 14.41 2.02
CA SER A 39 13.19 13.36 2.83
C SER A 39 14.05 12.44 1.95
N ALA A 40 15.06 11.80 2.55
CA ALA A 40 15.82 10.76 1.86
C ALA A 40 14.91 9.58 1.45
N VAL A 41 13.94 9.23 2.30
CA VAL A 41 12.93 8.20 2.04
C VAL A 41 12.14 8.49 0.77
N ARG A 42 11.62 9.72 0.62
CA ARG A 42 10.90 10.15 -0.58
C ARG A 42 11.79 10.11 -1.82
N ARG A 43 13.00 10.66 -1.75
CA ARG A 43 13.94 10.67 -2.89
C ARG A 43 14.27 9.25 -3.36
N ASN A 44 14.56 8.35 -2.43
CA ASN A 44 14.88 6.96 -2.74
C ASN A 44 13.69 6.24 -3.39
N MET A 45 12.46 6.49 -2.91
CA MET A 45 11.26 5.94 -3.52
C MET A 45 11.03 6.48 -4.94
N ILE A 46 11.23 7.78 -5.18
CA ILE A 46 11.13 8.38 -6.51
C ILE A 46 12.17 7.75 -7.47
N MET A 47 13.41 7.60 -7.02
CA MET A 47 14.47 6.96 -7.81
C MET A 47 14.15 5.49 -8.13
N LEU A 48 13.62 4.75 -7.15
CA LEU A 48 13.20 3.36 -7.34
C LEU A 48 12.09 3.25 -8.39
N LEU A 49 11.04 4.07 -8.30
CA LEU A 49 9.95 4.06 -9.28
C LEU A 49 10.44 4.45 -10.69
N ALA A 50 11.35 5.42 -10.79
CA ALA A 50 11.98 5.77 -12.07
C ALA A 50 12.80 4.61 -12.64
N LEU A 51 13.57 3.91 -11.80
CA LEU A 51 14.34 2.73 -12.20
C LEU A 51 13.42 1.61 -12.70
N GLU A 52 12.39 1.26 -11.94
CA GLU A 52 11.40 0.24 -12.30
C GLU A 52 10.76 0.54 -13.67
N ARG A 53 10.42 1.81 -13.94
CA ARG A 53 9.87 2.23 -15.24
C ARG A 53 10.87 2.11 -16.40
N LEU A 54 12.15 2.34 -16.14
CA LEU A 54 13.22 2.26 -17.14
C LEU A 54 13.62 0.82 -17.46
N THR A 55 13.66 -0.04 -16.45
CA THR A 55 14.13 -1.43 -16.58
C THR A 55 12.99 -2.39 -16.89
N GLY A 56 11.77 -2.06 -16.49
CA GLY A 56 10.64 -2.98 -16.49
C GLY A 56 10.72 -4.05 -15.40
N THR A 57 11.69 -3.95 -14.49
CA THR A 57 11.96 -4.93 -13.44
C THR A 57 11.67 -4.31 -12.07
N VAL A 58 10.98 -5.07 -11.22
CA VAL A 58 10.79 -4.71 -9.81
C VAL A 58 12.02 -5.14 -9.03
N GLU A 59 12.60 -4.24 -8.25
CA GLU A 59 13.73 -4.58 -7.39
C GLU A 59 13.26 -5.42 -6.19
N ASP A 60 14.03 -6.46 -5.86
CA ASP A 60 13.78 -7.27 -4.69
C ASP A 60 13.92 -6.43 -3.42
N THR A 61 12.81 -6.32 -2.67
CA THR A 61 12.84 -5.70 -1.35
C THR A 61 13.15 -6.74 -0.29
N PHE A 62 13.98 -6.38 0.68
CA PHE A 62 14.27 -7.21 1.84
C PHE A 62 12.97 -7.64 2.54
N LYS A 63 12.77 -8.96 2.67
CA LYS A 63 11.71 -9.56 3.47
C LYS A 63 12.33 -10.04 4.78
N SER A 64 11.82 -9.55 5.90
CA SER A 64 12.20 -10.06 7.22
C SER A 64 11.35 -11.27 7.60
N ASP A 65 11.85 -12.10 8.52
CA ASP A 65 11.09 -13.23 9.09
C ASP A 65 9.74 -12.78 9.66
N ALA A 66 9.66 -11.57 10.22
CA ALA A 66 8.42 -11.01 10.72
C ALA A 66 7.40 -10.69 9.61
N MET A 67 7.87 -10.24 8.44
CA MET A 67 7.01 -10.00 7.27
C MET A 67 6.54 -11.31 6.64
N GLN A 68 7.43 -12.30 6.56
CA GLN A 68 7.08 -13.63 6.06
C GLN A 68 6.02 -14.28 6.95
N ARG A 69 6.26 -14.33 8.27
CA ARG A 69 5.27 -14.84 9.23
C ARG A 69 3.93 -14.14 9.09
N GLY A 70 3.95 -12.81 8.91
CA GLY A 70 2.70 -12.07 8.73
C GLY A 70 1.93 -12.44 7.48
N THR A 71 2.64 -12.77 6.39
CA THR A 71 2.02 -13.25 5.13
C THR A 71 1.39 -14.63 5.33
N GLU A 72 2.09 -15.54 6.02
CA GLU A 72 1.61 -16.89 6.30
C GLU A 72 0.36 -16.90 7.22
N MET A 73 0.23 -15.89 8.09
CA MET A 73 -0.88 -15.75 9.04
C MET A 73 -2.07 -14.95 8.51
N GLU A 74 -1.93 -14.25 7.38
CA GLU A 74 -3.00 -13.43 6.82
C GLU A 74 -4.30 -14.22 6.55
N PRO A 75 -4.27 -15.45 6.00
CA PRO A 75 -5.51 -16.22 5.78
C PRO A 75 -6.27 -16.49 7.08
N GLU A 76 -5.57 -16.90 8.14
CA GLU A 76 -6.17 -17.15 9.46
C GLU A 76 -6.76 -15.87 10.06
N ALA A 77 -6.04 -14.75 9.97
CA ALA A 77 -6.51 -13.44 10.41
C ALA A 77 -7.77 -13.00 9.64
N CYS A 78 -7.83 -13.29 8.34
CA CYS A 78 -8.97 -12.99 7.49
C CYS A 78 -10.20 -13.80 7.89
N ASP A 79 -10.03 -15.11 8.14
CA ASP A 79 -11.11 -15.98 8.62
C ASP A 79 -11.65 -15.51 9.97
N ALA A 80 -10.76 -15.16 10.90
CA ALA A 80 -11.15 -14.62 12.21
C ALA A 80 -11.93 -13.29 12.06
N TYR A 81 -11.46 -12.37 11.20
CA TYR A 81 -12.17 -11.12 10.90
C TYR A 81 -13.56 -11.37 10.30
N ALA A 82 -13.65 -12.25 9.30
CA ALA A 82 -14.91 -12.55 8.62
C ALA A 82 -15.93 -13.17 9.57
N PHE A 83 -15.46 -14.06 10.46
CA PHE A 83 -16.29 -14.67 11.50
C PHE A 83 -16.78 -13.64 12.53
N GLU A 84 -15.87 -12.86 13.13
CA GLU A 84 -16.19 -11.89 14.19
C GLU A 84 -17.11 -10.77 13.71
N THR A 85 -16.96 -10.35 12.44
CA THR A 85 -17.73 -9.23 11.88
C THR A 85 -18.95 -9.65 11.07
N GLU A 86 -19.14 -10.96 10.90
CA GLU A 86 -20.17 -11.57 10.04
C GLU A 86 -20.17 -10.99 8.60
N GLN A 87 -18.99 -10.60 8.10
CA GLN A 87 -18.85 -10.00 6.78
C GLN A 87 -18.43 -11.03 5.72
N THR A 88 -18.97 -10.86 4.51
CA THR A 88 -18.44 -11.57 3.34
C THR A 88 -17.19 -10.87 2.84
N VAL A 89 -16.09 -11.63 2.79
CA VAL A 89 -14.80 -11.17 2.27
C VAL A 89 -14.47 -11.85 0.94
N GLN A 90 -13.84 -11.13 0.02
CA GLN A 90 -13.45 -11.63 -1.29
C GLN A 90 -12.01 -11.25 -1.62
N GLU A 91 -11.25 -12.22 -2.11
CA GLU A 91 -9.93 -11.97 -2.68
C GLU A 91 -9.97 -11.05 -3.90
N VAL A 92 -8.91 -10.26 -4.03
CA VAL A 92 -8.68 -9.36 -5.15
C VAL A 92 -7.19 -9.28 -5.43
N GLY A 93 -6.82 -9.26 -6.70
CA GLY A 93 -5.42 -9.15 -7.11
C GLY A 93 -4.87 -7.73 -6.98
N MET A 94 -4.97 -6.97 -8.06
CA MET A 94 -4.59 -5.57 -8.09
C MET A 94 -5.75 -4.72 -8.58
N VAL A 95 -5.95 -3.58 -7.94
CA VAL A 95 -6.92 -2.57 -8.35
C VAL A 95 -6.18 -1.36 -8.88
N ILE A 96 -6.58 -0.91 -10.07
CA ILE A 96 -6.07 0.31 -10.71
C ILE A 96 -7.12 1.42 -10.53
N HIS A 97 -6.66 2.63 -10.18
CA HIS A 97 -7.52 3.80 -10.10
C HIS A 97 -8.17 4.06 -11.47
N ALA A 98 -9.43 4.51 -11.49
CA ALA A 98 -10.20 4.64 -12.72
C ALA A 98 -9.53 5.58 -13.74
N ASP A 99 -9.04 6.71 -13.26
CA ASP A 99 -8.48 7.79 -14.09
C ASP A 99 -6.94 7.87 -14.05
N TRP A 100 -6.27 7.11 -13.17
CA TRP A 100 -4.82 7.24 -12.91
C TRP A 100 -4.16 5.86 -13.01
N GLU A 101 -3.78 5.46 -14.23
CA GLU A 101 -3.30 4.09 -14.50
C GLU A 101 -2.02 3.70 -13.75
N HIS A 102 -1.23 4.69 -13.36
CA HIS A 102 0.00 4.55 -12.58
C HIS A 102 -0.25 4.51 -11.06
N VAL A 103 -1.50 4.59 -10.60
CA VAL A 103 -1.88 4.54 -9.18
C VAL A 103 -2.72 3.30 -8.92
N THR A 104 -2.24 2.43 -8.03
CA THR A 104 -2.85 1.11 -7.79
C THR A 104 -2.87 0.76 -6.31
N CYS A 105 -3.65 -0.23 -5.94
CA CYS A 105 -3.58 -0.88 -4.64
C CYS A 105 -3.85 -2.39 -4.79
N SER A 106 -3.52 -3.13 -3.75
CA SER A 106 -3.89 -4.53 -3.58
C SER A 106 -4.41 -4.64 -2.16
N PRO A 107 -5.71 -4.37 -1.93
CA PRO A 107 -6.31 -4.62 -0.63
C PRO A 107 -6.24 -6.10 -0.30
N ASP A 108 -6.17 -6.45 0.98
CA ASP A 108 -6.10 -7.85 1.37
C ASP A 108 -7.40 -8.54 0.99
N ARG A 109 -8.56 -7.98 1.35
CA ARG A 109 -9.86 -8.42 0.82
C ARG A 109 -10.81 -7.25 0.54
N LEU A 110 -11.73 -7.47 -0.39
CA LEU A 110 -12.95 -6.68 -0.54
C LEU A 110 -13.97 -7.15 0.50
N VAL A 111 -14.68 -6.24 1.14
CA VAL A 111 -15.68 -6.55 2.16
C VAL A 111 -17.05 -6.08 1.71
N GLY A 112 -17.97 -7.02 1.50
CA GLY A 112 -19.30 -6.75 0.96
C GLY A 112 -19.27 -5.85 -0.29
N ALA A 113 -20.29 -4.99 -0.42
CA ALA A 113 -20.40 -4.07 -1.55
C ALA A 113 -19.40 -2.90 -1.48
N ASP A 114 -19.14 -2.37 -0.28
CA ASP A 114 -18.59 -1.01 -0.13
C ASP A 114 -17.33 -0.93 0.74
N GLY A 115 -16.89 -2.04 1.35
CA GLY A 115 -15.80 -2.06 2.32
C GLY A 115 -14.50 -2.70 1.84
N LEU A 116 -13.43 -2.47 2.57
CA LEU A 116 -12.14 -3.14 2.41
C LEU A 116 -11.67 -3.65 3.77
N VAL A 117 -10.77 -4.61 3.76
CA VAL A 117 -9.99 -4.98 4.95
C VAL A 117 -8.49 -4.91 4.62
N GLU A 118 -7.73 -4.36 5.56
CA GLU A 118 -6.26 -4.34 5.56
C GLU A 118 -5.78 -5.01 6.84
N ILE A 119 -5.16 -6.17 6.73
CA ILE A 119 -4.75 -7.07 7.79
C ILE A 119 -3.25 -6.88 8.07
N LYS A 120 -2.93 -6.81 9.36
CA LYS A 120 -1.57 -6.79 9.88
C LYS A 120 -1.42 -7.90 10.90
N CYS A 121 -0.37 -8.69 10.77
CA CYS A 121 -0.01 -9.72 11.75
C CYS A 121 1.31 -9.34 12.46
N PRO A 122 1.33 -8.26 13.27
CA PRO A 122 2.56 -7.71 13.82
C PRO A 122 3.13 -8.60 14.94
N LEU A 123 4.25 -8.23 15.54
CA LEU A 123 4.75 -8.87 16.77
C LEU A 123 3.88 -8.48 17.99
N PRO A 124 3.90 -9.27 19.10
CA PRO A 124 3.04 -9.04 20.26
C PRO A 124 3.03 -7.61 20.83
N PRO A 125 4.17 -6.90 20.95
CA PRO A 125 4.16 -5.54 21.50
C PRO A 125 3.34 -4.55 20.66
N ASN A 126 3.40 -4.68 19.33
CA ASN A 126 2.62 -3.85 18.42
C ASN A 126 1.15 -4.24 18.44
N HIS A 127 0.85 -5.55 18.47
CA HIS A 127 -0.54 -6.03 18.59
C HIS A 127 -1.20 -5.48 19.88
N MET A 128 -0.50 -5.57 21.01
CA MET A 128 -0.96 -5.02 22.29
C MET A 128 -1.24 -3.51 22.20
N LYS A 129 -0.35 -2.74 21.58
CA LYS A 129 -0.56 -1.31 21.35
C LYS A 129 -1.80 -1.04 20.46
N TYR A 130 -2.01 -1.88 19.45
CA TYR A 130 -3.15 -1.74 18.55
C TYR A 130 -4.48 -2.07 19.22
N LEU A 131 -4.51 -3.07 20.10
CA LEU A 131 -5.68 -3.38 20.94
C LEU A 131 -6.05 -2.21 21.85
N THR A 132 -5.07 -1.61 22.54
CA THR A 132 -5.35 -0.61 23.58
C THR A 132 -5.55 0.80 23.02
N GLU A 133 -4.86 1.18 21.95
CA GLU A 133 -4.85 2.55 21.42
C GLU A 133 -5.55 2.69 20.07
N GLY A 134 -5.74 1.59 19.34
CA GLY A 134 -6.20 1.64 17.94
C GLY A 134 -5.23 2.38 17.02
N SER A 135 -3.93 2.42 17.36
CA SER A 135 -2.92 3.24 16.68
C SER A 135 -2.52 2.73 15.29
N HIS A 136 -2.93 1.52 14.90
CA HIS A 136 -2.75 0.98 13.55
C HIS A 136 -3.45 1.85 12.49
N ALA A 137 -4.64 2.39 12.80
CA ALA A 137 -5.35 3.29 11.88
C ALA A 137 -4.54 4.57 11.56
N SER A 138 -3.84 5.14 12.54
CA SER A 138 -3.01 6.33 12.33
C SER A 138 -1.64 5.99 11.74
N GLU A 139 -1.07 4.84 12.09
CA GLU A 139 0.22 4.36 11.58
C GLU A 139 0.19 4.05 10.07
N TYR A 140 -0.90 3.44 9.62
CA TYR A 140 -1.13 3.04 8.23
C TYR A 140 -2.04 4.01 7.46
N LYS A 141 -2.37 5.18 8.02
CA LYS A 141 -3.34 6.13 7.46
C LYS A 141 -3.16 6.43 5.97
N TRP A 142 -1.91 6.56 5.49
CA TRP A 142 -1.63 6.84 4.08
C TRP A 142 -1.91 5.64 3.17
N GLN A 143 -1.63 4.43 3.64
CA GLN A 143 -1.98 3.20 2.93
C GLN A 143 -3.51 3.06 2.83
N LEU A 144 -4.20 3.25 3.93
CA LEU A 144 -5.66 3.14 4.03
C LEU A 144 -6.38 4.19 3.17
N GLN A 145 -5.99 5.46 3.26
CA GLN A 145 -6.55 6.53 2.42
C GLN A 145 -6.25 6.32 0.94
N HIS A 146 -5.07 5.77 0.61
CA HIS A 146 -4.75 5.43 -0.78
C HIS A 146 -5.64 4.30 -1.32
N GLN A 147 -5.90 3.27 -0.53
CA GLN A 147 -6.84 2.20 -0.93
C GLN A 147 -8.24 2.74 -1.20
N LEU A 148 -8.76 3.60 -0.30
CA LEU A 148 -10.05 4.24 -0.47
C LEU A 148 -10.08 5.14 -1.71
N PHE A 149 -9.01 5.91 -1.94
CA PHE A 149 -8.87 6.74 -3.14
C PHE A 149 -8.87 5.90 -4.43
N VAL A 150 -8.10 4.81 -4.47
CA VAL A 150 -8.00 3.93 -5.66
C VAL A 150 -9.30 3.20 -5.97
N THR A 151 -9.94 2.67 -4.94
CA THR A 151 -11.11 1.78 -5.10
C THR A 151 -12.42 2.55 -5.21
N GLY A 152 -12.51 3.74 -4.60
CA GLY A 152 -13.76 4.48 -4.42
C GLY A 152 -14.69 3.83 -3.39
N ARG A 153 -14.20 2.91 -2.56
CA ARG A 153 -14.98 2.25 -1.51
C ARG A 153 -15.21 3.17 -0.31
N ALA A 154 -16.27 2.89 0.45
CA ALA A 154 -16.79 3.77 1.48
C ALA A 154 -16.02 3.68 2.80
N TRP A 155 -15.33 2.58 3.06
CA TRP A 155 -14.55 2.38 4.29
C TRP A 155 -13.54 1.24 4.12
N VAL A 156 -12.53 1.25 5.00
CA VAL A 156 -11.57 0.15 5.17
C VAL A 156 -11.46 -0.16 6.66
N ASP A 157 -11.63 -1.42 7.02
CA ASP A 157 -11.28 -1.92 8.34
C ASP A 157 -9.80 -2.27 8.33
N VAL A 158 -9.00 -1.58 9.14
CA VAL A 158 -7.64 -2.01 9.41
C VAL A 158 -7.68 -2.95 10.62
N VAL A 159 -7.09 -4.13 10.45
CA VAL A 159 -7.13 -5.24 11.40
C VAL A 159 -5.72 -5.57 11.83
N SER A 160 -5.52 -5.74 13.13
CA SER A 160 -4.33 -6.37 13.68
C SER A 160 -4.71 -7.73 14.22
N TYR A 161 -3.97 -8.78 13.85
CA TYR A 161 -4.18 -10.15 14.29
C TYR A 161 -2.96 -10.72 15.03
N HIS A 162 -3.20 -11.41 16.14
CA HIS A 162 -2.17 -12.21 16.80
C HIS A 162 -2.76 -13.36 17.65
N PRO A 163 -2.49 -14.65 17.34
CA PRO A 163 -3.15 -15.80 17.95
C PRO A 163 -2.75 -16.03 19.41
N ALA A 164 -1.61 -15.49 19.86
CA ALA A 164 -1.19 -15.59 21.27
C ALA A 164 -2.04 -14.74 22.25
N PHE A 165 -2.98 -13.93 21.76
CA PHE A 165 -3.86 -13.10 22.57
C PHE A 165 -5.25 -13.73 22.64
N GLU A 166 -5.39 -14.88 23.32
CA GLU A 166 -6.67 -15.61 23.39
C GLU A 166 -7.84 -14.72 23.85
N GLY A 167 -8.91 -14.66 23.04
CA GLY A 167 -10.09 -13.81 23.23
C GLY A 167 -9.89 -12.32 22.91
N LEU A 168 -8.69 -11.94 22.44
CA LEU A 168 -8.29 -10.60 22.02
C LEU A 168 -7.40 -10.68 20.77
N GLU A 169 -7.60 -11.69 19.92
CA GLU A 169 -6.73 -11.96 18.78
C GLU A 169 -6.85 -10.89 17.72
N LEU A 170 -7.95 -10.12 17.71
CA LEU A 170 -8.26 -9.08 16.74
C LEU A 170 -8.33 -7.69 17.40
N ALA A 171 -7.61 -6.73 16.82
CA ALA A 171 -7.89 -5.31 16.99
C ALA A 171 -8.39 -4.74 15.67
N ILE A 172 -9.64 -4.26 15.64
CA ILE A 172 -10.30 -3.78 14.41
C ILE A 172 -10.58 -2.28 14.54
N LYS A 173 -10.23 -1.51 13.50
CA LYS A 173 -10.62 -0.09 13.41
C LYS A 173 -11.09 0.28 12.01
N ARG A 174 -12.33 0.77 11.93
CA ARG A 174 -12.90 1.30 10.69
C ARG A 174 -12.37 2.69 10.38
N VAL A 175 -11.94 2.88 9.14
CA VAL A 175 -11.46 4.16 8.59
C VAL A 175 -12.30 4.55 7.39
N PHE A 176 -12.72 5.81 7.35
CA PHE A 176 -13.52 6.39 6.27
C PHE A 176 -12.65 7.30 5.39
N PRO A 177 -13.07 7.59 4.15
CA PRO A 177 -12.42 8.56 3.29
C PRO A 177 -12.25 9.91 4.00
N ASP A 178 -11.04 10.44 3.95
CA ASP A 178 -10.71 11.77 4.45
C ASP A 178 -10.31 12.63 3.25
N GLU A 179 -11.16 13.61 2.94
CA GLU A 179 -11.00 14.43 1.74
C GLU A 179 -9.72 15.25 1.76
N GLU A 180 -9.36 15.86 2.90
CA GLU A 180 -8.16 16.68 3.04
C GLU A 180 -6.91 15.81 2.84
N MET A 181 -6.86 14.65 3.50
CA MET A 181 -5.77 13.71 3.32
C MET A 181 -5.66 13.21 1.87
N GLN A 182 -6.78 12.90 1.22
CA GLN A 182 -6.76 12.45 -0.17
C GLN A 182 -6.37 13.55 -1.14
N GLN A 183 -6.73 14.81 -0.87
CA GLN A 183 -6.24 15.95 -1.66
C GLN A 183 -4.72 16.10 -1.51
N GLU A 184 -4.18 16.00 -0.29
CA GLU A 184 -2.73 16.01 -0.05
C GLU A 184 -2.04 14.85 -0.78
N LEU A 185 -2.58 13.64 -0.67
CA LEU A 185 -2.09 12.43 -1.35
C LEU A 185 -1.99 12.62 -2.87
N LYS A 186 -3.09 13.09 -3.49
CA LYS A 186 -3.15 13.36 -4.94
C LYS A 186 -2.09 14.37 -5.37
N ALA A 187 -1.98 15.49 -4.65
CA ALA A 187 -1.01 16.53 -4.96
C ALA A 187 0.44 16.01 -4.87
N GLU A 188 0.75 15.19 -3.87
CA GLU A 188 2.08 14.62 -3.68
C GLU A 188 2.43 13.54 -4.72
N ILE A 189 1.45 12.75 -5.16
CA ILE A 189 1.62 11.81 -6.29
C ILE A 189 1.93 12.59 -7.58
N VAL A 190 1.20 13.67 -7.89
CA VAL A 190 1.47 14.49 -9.08
C VAL A 190 2.88 15.06 -9.07
N LYS A 191 3.33 15.59 -7.92
CA LYS A 191 4.71 16.08 -7.78
C LYS A 191 5.74 14.97 -7.98
N ALA A 192 5.50 13.80 -7.37
CA ALA A 192 6.38 12.65 -7.54
C ALA A 192 6.44 12.18 -9.00
N GLU A 193 5.32 12.20 -9.71
CA GLU A 193 5.24 11.86 -11.14
C GLU A 193 6.08 12.81 -12.00
N ILE A 194 6.05 14.11 -11.71
CA ILE A 194 6.90 15.10 -12.38
C ILE A 194 8.39 14.79 -12.13
N ASP A 195 8.76 14.51 -10.88
CA ASP A 195 10.14 14.20 -10.50
C ASP A 195 10.64 12.91 -11.18
N ILE A 196 9.82 11.86 -11.21
CA ILE A 196 10.14 10.59 -11.89
C ILE A 196 10.39 10.83 -13.37
N ASN A 197 9.51 11.56 -14.05
CA ASN A 197 9.64 11.82 -15.48
C ASN A 197 10.87 12.68 -15.81
N ALA A 198 11.25 13.60 -14.92
CA ALA A 198 12.47 14.39 -15.07
C ALA A 198 13.74 13.52 -14.97
N ILE A 199 13.77 12.54 -14.07
CA ILE A 199 14.87 11.56 -13.94
C ILE A 199 14.97 10.71 -15.20
N ILE A 200 13.86 10.15 -15.65
CA ILE A 200 13.79 9.31 -16.86
C ILE A 200 14.34 10.08 -18.07
N LYS A 201 13.84 11.30 -18.31
CA LYS A 201 14.30 12.16 -19.42
C LYS A 201 15.79 12.47 -19.36
N SER A 202 16.33 12.68 -18.15
CA SER A 202 17.76 12.94 -17.96
C SER A 202 18.61 11.73 -18.34
N LEU A 203 18.18 10.53 -17.96
CA LEU A 203 18.88 9.28 -18.30
C LEU A 203 18.79 8.95 -19.80
N GLU A 204 17.64 9.17 -20.42
CA GLU A 204 17.49 9.02 -21.88
C GLU A 204 18.41 9.98 -22.65
N THR A 205 18.56 11.21 -22.16
CA THR A 205 19.47 12.21 -22.76
C THR A 205 20.92 11.75 -22.65
N LEU A 206 21.33 11.24 -21.48
CA LEU A 206 22.67 10.68 -21.28
C LEU A 206 22.94 9.49 -22.19
N LYS A 207 21.95 8.61 -22.39
CA LYS A 207 22.04 7.47 -23.31
C LYS A 207 22.29 7.93 -24.75
N LYS A 208 21.59 8.97 -25.20
CA LYS A 208 21.77 9.56 -26.55
C LYS A 208 23.16 10.18 -26.70
N GLN A 209 23.65 10.92 -25.70
CA GLN A 209 24.97 11.54 -25.74
C GLN A 209 26.12 10.53 -25.80
N LYS A 210 25.97 9.36 -25.16
CA LYS A 210 26.99 8.28 -25.20
C LYS A 210 26.95 7.44 -26.48
N ALA A 211 25.85 7.49 -27.23
CA ALA A 211 25.67 6.75 -28.47
C ALA A 211 26.06 7.55 -29.73
N ALA A 212 26.33 8.85 -29.56
CA ALA A 212 26.83 9.77 -30.58
C ALA A 212 28.36 9.86 -30.51
#